data_AF-A0A836UCD9-F1
#
_entry.id   AF-A0A836UCD9-F1
#
_cell.length_a   1.000
_cell.length_b   1.000
_cell.length_c   1.000
_cell.angle_alpha   90.00
_cell.angle_beta   90.00
_cell.angle_gamma   90.00
#
_symmetry.space_group_name_H-M   'P 1'
#
loop_
_entity.id
_entity.type
_entity.pdbx_description
1 polymer ?
#
loop_
_entity_poly.entity_id
_entity_poly.type
_entity_poly.pdbx_seq_one_letter_code
_entity_poly.pdbx_strand_id
1 'polypeptide(L)' 'MKITAIKTFVARFGNRPRALLKVETDEGLYGWGEAYSTGPDLSVEP' A
#
# COMPACT_ATOMS: atom_id res chain seq x y z
N MET A 1 14.21 -7.68 14.44
CA MET A 1 13.52 -7.34 13.19
C MET A 1 12.06 -7.73 13.30
N LYS A 2 11.19 -6.75 13.55
CA LYS A 2 9.74 -6.89 13.63
C LYS A 2 9.06 -5.73 12.88
N ILE A 3 7.94 -6.01 12.24
CA ILE A 3 7.08 -4.97 11.64
C ILE A 3 6.35 -4.22 12.75
N THR A 4 6.37 -2.89 12.69
CA THR A 4 5.73 -2.01 13.70
C THR A 4 4.55 -1.23 13.13
N ALA A 5 4.54 -0.95 11.82
CA ALA A 5 3.43 -0.28 11.16
C ALA A 5 3.33 -0.63 9.68
N ILE A 6 2.11 -0.59 9.17
CA ILE A 6 1.81 -0.56 7.73
C ILE A 6 1.03 0.74 7.48
N LYS A 7 1.57 1.61 6.65
CA LYS A 7 0.92 2.88 6.27
C LYS A 7 0.48 2.81 4.82
N THR A 8 -0.79 3.13 4.58
CA THR A 8 -1.41 3.09 3.25
C THR A 8 -1.58 4.49 2.70
N PHE A 9 -1.19 4.68 1.44
CA PHE A 9 -1.32 5.95 0.72
C PHE A 9 -2.03 5.71 -0.61
N VAL A 10 -3.17 6.36 -0.81
CA VAL A 10 -3.84 6.37 -2.11
C VAL A 10 -3.33 7.57 -2.89
N ALA A 11 -2.49 7.30 -3.88
CA ALA A 11 -1.98 8.28 -4.82
C ALA A 11 -2.74 8.18 -6.16
N ARG A 12 -2.43 9.10 -7.06
CA ARG A 12 -2.94 9.10 -8.44
C ARG A 12 -1.75 9.03 -9.40
N PHE A 13 -1.79 8.08 -10.34
CA PHE A 13 -0.81 7.99 -11.43
C PHE A 13 -1.54 8.10 -12.76
N GLY A 14 -1.43 9.27 -13.40
CA GLY A 14 -2.22 9.59 -14.59
C GLY A 14 -3.72 9.61 -14.31
N ASN A 15 -4.48 8.78 -15.02
CA ASN A 15 -5.93 8.66 -14.84
C ASN A 15 -6.36 7.51 -13.92
N ARG A 16 -5.41 6.80 -13.28
CA ARG A 16 -5.71 5.66 -12.39
C ARG A 16 -5.29 5.94 -10.94
N PRO A 17 -6.04 5.43 -9.95
CA PRO A 17 -5.56 5.42 -8.57
C PRO A 17 -4.41 4.42 -8.42
N ARG A 18 -3.56 4.65 -7.42
CA ARG A 18 -2.43 3.78 -7.09
C ARG A 18 -2.33 3.66 -5.58
N ALA A 19 -2.39 2.43 -5.08
CA ALA A 19 -2.22 2.15 -3.65
C ALA A 19 -0.75 1.87 -3.36
N LEU A 20 -0.13 2.75 -2.58
CA LEU A 20 1.23 2.60 -2.08
C LEU A 20 1.20 2.18 -0.62
N LEU A 21 2.12 1.30 -0.24
CA LEU A 21 2.27 0.81 1.12
C LEU A 21 3.68 1.09 1.61
N LYS A 22 3.78 1.57 2.84
CA LYS A 22 5.04 1.66 3.58
C LYS A 22 4.98 0.70 4.76
N VAL A 23 5.97 -0.18 4.85
CA VAL A 23 6.16 -1.07 6.00
C VAL A 23 7.30 -0.52 6.84
N GLU A 24 7.06 -0.31 8.14
CA GLU A 24 8.04 0.18 9.10
C GLU A 24 8.43 -0.94 10.07
N THR A 25 9.68 -0.90 10.56
CA THR A 25 10.21 -1.91 11.50
C THR A 25 10.72 -1.29 12.80
N ASP A 26 10.92 -2.12 13.82
CA ASP A 26 11.54 -1.73 15.11
C ASP A 26 13.02 -1.35 14.99
N GLU A 27 13.66 -1.68 13.88
CA GLU A 27 15.05 -1.34 13.56
C GLU A 27 15.18 -0.06 12.70
N GLY A 28 14.07 0.63 12.43
CA GLY A 28 14.07 1.88 11.64
C GLY A 28 14.17 1.71 10.12
N LEU A 29 14.05 0.47 9.62
CA LEU A 29 14.01 0.18 8.18
C LEU A 29 12.62 0.42 7.60
N TYR A 30 12.60 0.79 6.31
CA TYR A 30 11.38 1.06 5.55
C TYR A 30 11.34 0.26 4.25
N GLY A 31 10.29 -0.54 4.08
CA GLY A 31 9.95 -1.18 2.82
C GLY A 31 8.83 -0.43 2.10
N TRP A 32 8.88 -0.38 0.78
CA TRP A 32 7.82 0.20 -0.07
C TRP A 32 7.26 -0.84 -1.03
N GLY A 33 5.94 -0.84 -1.20
CA GLY A 33 5.23 -1.70 -2.14
C GLY A 33 4.11 -0.96 -2.85
N GLU A 34 3.70 -1.51 -4.00
CA GLU A 34 2.56 -1.04 -4.78
C GLU A 34 1.56 -2.18 -4.94
N ALA A 35 0.29 -1.91 -4.67
CA ALA A 35 -0.80 -2.80 -5.06
C ALA A 35 -1.38 -2.34 -6.39
N TYR A 36 -1.47 -3.26 -7.36
CA TYR A 36 -2.05 -2.95 -8.65
C TYR A 36 -3.53 -2.58 -8.48
N SER A 37 -3.91 -1.42 -9.00
CA SER A 37 -5.29 -0.96 -8.95
C SER A 37 -6.12 -1.62 -10.06
N THR A 38 -6.73 -2.77 -9.80
CA THR A 38 -7.71 -3.40 -10.72
C THR A 38 -8.98 -2.55 -10.91
N GLY A 39 -9.26 -1.63 -10.00
CA GLY A 39 -10.46 -0.78 -9.99
C GLY A 39 -11.25 -0.99 -8.70
N PRO A 40 -12.49 -0.48 -8.59
CA PRO A 40 -13.42 -0.90 -7.55
C PRO A 40 -13.89 -2.33 -7.89
N ASP A 41 -13.00 -3.29 -7.69
CA ASP A 41 -13.29 -4.70 -7.92
C ASP A 41 -14.27 -5.20 -6.86
N LEU A 42 -15.37 -5.82 -7.32
CA LEU A 42 -16.39 -6.44 -6.46
C LEU A 42 -16.04 -7.90 -6.13
N SER A 43 -14.90 -8.41 -6.60
CA SER A 43 -14.48 -9.80 -6.38
C SER A 43 -14.10 -10.10 -4.92
N VAL A 44 -14.01 -9.10 -4.05
CA VAL A 44 -13.82 -9.24 -2.61
C VAL A 44 -14.86 -8.35 -1.91
N GLU A 45 -15.74 -8.96 -1.11
CA GLU A 45 -16.71 -8.20 -0.33
C GLU A 45 -16.00 -7.35 0.77
N PRO A 46 -16.59 -6.21 1.20
CA PRO A 46 -16.00 -5.31 2.19
C PRO A 46 -15.68 -5.94 3.55
#